data_AF-A0ABD3BU48-F1
#
_entry.id   AF-A0ABD3BU48-F1
#
_cell.length_a   1.000
_cell.length_b   1.000
_cell.length_c   1.000
_cell.angle_alpha   90.00
_cell.angle_beta   90.00
_cell.angle_gamma   90.00
#
_symmetry.space_group_name_H-M   'P 1'
#
loop_
_entity.id
_entity.type
_entity.pdbx_description
1 polymer ?
#
loop_
_entity_poly.entity_id
_entity_poly.type
_entity_poly.pdbx_seq_one_letter_code
_entity_poly.pdbx_strand_id
1 'polypeptide(L)' 'MSGAAEKPSTTKTPADFLKSIRGRPVVVKLNSGVDYRG' A
#
# COMPACT_ATOMS: atom_id res chain seq x y z
N MET A 1 23.37 -21.19 -11.10
CA MET A 1 23.23 -19.75 -10.79
C MET A 1 22.29 -19.58 -9.61
N SER A 2 22.81 -19.25 -8.44
CA SER A 2 22.02 -18.89 -7.27
C SER A 2 21.82 -17.38 -7.29
N GLY A 3 20.71 -16.93 -7.86
CA GLY A 3 20.32 -15.52 -7.93
C GLY A 3 18.95 -15.38 -7.28
N ALA A 4 18.92 -14.58 -6.21
CA ALA A 4 17.79 -14.26 -5.35
C ALA A 4 16.39 -14.51 -5.94
N ALA A 5 15.58 -15.28 -5.21
CA ALA A 5 14.14 -15.23 -5.34
C ALA A 5 13.71 -13.77 -5.07
N GLU A 6 13.37 -13.05 -6.14
CA GLU A 6 12.62 -11.82 -6.07
C GLU A 6 11.34 -12.15 -5.31
N LYS A 7 11.23 -11.70 -4.05
CA LYS A 7 9.98 -11.82 -3.30
C LYS A 7 8.92 -11.20 -4.20
N PRO A 8 7.87 -11.93 -4.62
CA PRO A 8 6.86 -11.37 -5.50
C PRO A 8 6.36 -10.10 -4.81
N SER A 9 6.51 -8.96 -5.49
CA SER A 9 6.00 -7.68 -5.02
C SER A 9 4.57 -7.92 -4.53
N THR A 10 4.39 -7.86 -3.21
CA THR A 10 3.16 -8.34 -2.57
C THR A 10 1.96 -7.45 -2.90
N THR A 11 2.13 -6.39 -3.67
CA THR A 11 1.10 -5.48 -4.17
C THR A 11 0.43 -6.02 -5.43
N LYS A 12 -0.06 -7.27 -5.41
CA LYS A 12 -0.83 -7.82 -6.55
C LYS A 12 -2.29 -7.36 -6.53
N THR A 13 -2.78 -6.95 -5.36
CA THR A 13 -4.15 -6.45 -5.19
C THR A 13 -4.15 -5.13 -4.40
N PRO A 14 -5.17 -4.29 -4.58
CA PRO A 14 -5.35 -3.08 -3.76
C PRO A 14 -5.37 -3.37 -2.25
N ALA A 15 -5.92 -4.51 -1.85
CA ALA A 15 -5.98 -4.92 -0.45
C ALA A 15 -4.58 -5.16 0.15
N ASP A 16 -3.64 -5.66 -0.65
CA ASP A 16 -2.28 -5.92 -0.16
C ASP A 16 -1.47 -4.64 0.02
N PHE A 17 -1.70 -3.63 -0.82
CA PHE A 17 -1.19 -2.28 -0.60
C PHE A 17 -1.72 -1.70 0.72
N LEU A 18 -3.04 -1.78 0.95
CA LEU A 18 -3.63 -1.27 2.19
C LEU A 18 -3.08 -1.96 3.45
N LYS A 19 -2.77 -3.26 3.38
CA LYS A 19 -2.10 -3.98 4.48
C LYS A 19 -0.68 -3.50 4.72
N SER A 20 0.08 -3.19 3.66
CA SER A 20 1.51 -2.82 3.78
C SER A 20 1.75 -1.41 4.34
N ILE A 21 0.73 -0.54 4.31
CA ILE A 21 0.82 0.84 4.80
C ILE A 21 0.20 1.05 6.20
N ARG A 22 -0.31 0.00 6.85
CA ARG A 22 -0.91 0.11 8.20
C ARG A 22 0.09 0.68 9.20
N GLY A 23 -0.37 1.61 10.04
CA GLY A 23 0.44 2.25 11.08
C GLY A 23 1.40 3.34 10.58
N ARG A 24 1.31 3.70 9.30
CA ARG A 24 2.08 4.79 8.69
C ARG A 24 1.15 5.98 8.44
N PRO A 25 1.59 7.23 8.62
CA PRO A 25 0.78 8.39 8.26
C PRO A 25 0.41 8.37 6.78
N VAL A 26 -0.86 8.58 6.49
CA VAL A 26 -1.45 8.58 5.15
C VAL A 26 -2.41 9.74 4.97
N VAL A 27 -2.65 10.09 3.71
CA VAL A 27 -3.72 11.01 3.31
C VAL A 27 -4.69 10.25 2.41
N VAL A 28 -5.96 10.30 2.75
CA VAL A 28 -7.05 9.68 1.99
C VAL A 28 -7.88 10.80 1.37
N LYS A 29 -7.95 10.81 0.04
CA LYS A 29 -8.77 11.77 -0.71
C LYS A 29 -10.17 11.19 -0.94
N LEU A 30 -11.20 11.84 -0.41
CA LEU A 30 -12.58 11.44 -0.60
C LEU A 30 -13.16 12.05 -1.87
N ASN A 31 -14.19 11.42 -2.43
CA ASN A 31 -14.93 11.93 -3.59
C ASN A 31 -15.65 13.26 -3.32
N SER A 32 -15.84 13.61 -2.05
CA SER A 32 -16.32 14.93 -1.63
C SER A 32 -15.30 16.06 -1.81
N GLY A 33 -14.06 15.73 -2.18
CA GLY A 33 -12.95 16.69 -2.25
C GLY A 33 -12.26 16.96 -0.91
N VAL A 34 -12.69 16.29 0.17
CA VAL A 34 -12.09 16.38 1.50
C VAL A 34 -10.89 15.43 1.61
N ASP A 35 -9.78 15.93 2.14
CA ASP A 35 -8.61 15.14 2.49
C ASP A 35 -8.67 14.72 3.97
N TYR A 36 -8.58 13.42 4.24
CA TYR A 36 -8.50 12.86 5.59
C TYR A 36 -7.06 12.42 5.87
N ARG A 37 -6.53 12.74 7.06
CA ARG A 37 -5.15 12.41 7.44
C ARG A 37 -5.16 11.55 8.70
N GLY A 38 -4.38 10.46 8.72
CA GLY A 38 -4.29 9.52 9.84
C GLY A 38 -3.21 8.49 9.66
#